data_AF-A0AAV6BMY5-F1
#
_entry.id   AF-A0AAV6BMY5-F1
#
_cell.length_a   1.000
_cell.length_b   1.000
_cell.length_c   1.000
_cell.angle_alpha   90.00
_cell.angle_beta   90.00
_cell.angle_gamma   90.00
#
_symmetry.space_group_name_H-M   'P 1'
#
loop_
_entity.id
_entity.type
_entity.pdbx_description
1 polymer ?
#
loop_
_entity_poly.entity_id
_entity_poly.type
_entity_poly.pdbx_seq_one_letter_code
_entity_poly.pdbx_strand_id
1 'polypeptide(L)'
;MSAVDRAALRELVFALEFRGTAGAAAGGKRRARSTAPSQSLTTVIGGDGVQAETKALRGEAADLDSVVERFADGSFVEEGTITYGRAGSVTFETVGRGTVAPAPREGWTSGAVVWTVTGGRGAFSGARGLITSNFTVSAQGEVVDHHVARLYLR
;
A
#
# COMPACT_ATOMS: atom_id res chain seq x y z
N MET A 1 -7.24 -0.80 39.85
CA MET A 1 -7.27 -0.76 38.37
C MET A 1 -8.72 -0.72 37.94
N SER A 2 -9.27 0.46 37.63
CA SER A 2 -10.69 0.62 37.32
C SER A 2 -10.98 0.26 35.86
N ALA A 3 -12.22 -0.14 35.61
CA ALA A 3 -12.81 -0.58 34.35
C ALA A 3 -12.98 0.55 33.30
N VAL A 4 -12.10 1.55 33.29
CA VAL A 4 -12.08 2.59 32.26
C VAL A 4 -11.09 2.16 31.19
N ASP A 5 -11.65 1.55 30.15
CA ASP A 5 -11.18 1.59 28.77
C ASP A 5 -10.06 0.63 28.35
N ARG A 6 -10.37 -0.67 28.36
CA ARG A 6 -9.88 -1.55 27.29
C ARG A 6 -10.85 -1.42 26.11
N ALA A 7 -10.79 -0.32 25.36
CA ALA A 7 -11.35 -0.34 24.02
C ALA A 7 -10.79 -1.58 23.32
N ALA A 8 -11.67 -2.51 22.95
CA ALA A 8 -11.26 -3.78 22.37
C ALA A 8 -10.56 -3.47 21.06
N LEU A 9 -9.25 -3.75 21.00
CA LEU A 9 -8.43 -3.54 19.83
C LEU A 9 -9.12 -4.19 18.62
N ARG A 10 -9.56 -3.37 17.67
CA ARG A 10 -10.25 -3.84 16.47
C ARG A 10 -9.23 -4.16 15.41
N GLU A 11 -9.21 -5.41 14.95
CA GLU A 11 -8.45 -5.79 13.78
C GLU A 11 -9.22 -5.40 12.50
N LEU A 12 -8.51 -4.77 11.57
CA LEU A 12 -8.99 -4.38 10.26
C LEU A 12 -8.05 -4.94 9.19
N VAL A 13 -8.56 -5.88 8.38
CA VAL A 13 -7.84 -6.48 7.25
C VAL A 13 -8.55 -6.13 5.96
N PHE A 14 -7.83 -5.59 4.99
CA PHE A 14 -8.39 -5.21 3.69
C PHE A 14 -7.31 -5.19 2.61
N ALA A 15 -7.74 -5.25 1.36
CA ALA A 15 -6.88 -5.17 0.19
C ALA A 15 -7.35 -4.05 -0.75
N LEU A 16 -6.40 -3.38 -1.39
CA LEU A 16 -6.64 -2.32 -2.36
C LEU A 16 -5.65 -2.44 -3.52
N GLU A 17 -6.15 -2.32 -4.75
CA GLU A 17 -5.32 -2.05 -5.92
C GLU A 17 -5.21 -0.52 -6.12
N PHE A 18 -3.98 -0.02 -6.01
CA PHE A 18 -3.61 1.36 -6.30
C PHE A 18 -3.08 1.48 -7.73
N ARG A 19 -3.48 2.55 -8.43
CA ARG A 19 -3.00 2.88 -9.76
C ARG A 19 -2.50 4.30 -9.82
N GLY A 20 -1.37 4.54 -10.47
CA GLY A 20 -0.79 5.87 -10.54
C GLY A 20 0.56 5.94 -11.22
N THR A 21 1.43 6.79 -10.70
CA THR A 21 2.74 7.06 -11.31
C THR A 21 3.87 7.15 -10.28
N ALA A 22 5.08 6.75 -10.68
CA ALA A 22 6.31 6.92 -9.92
C ALA A 22 7.39 7.62 -10.75
N GLY A 23 7.77 8.83 -10.34
CA GLY A 23 8.70 9.70 -11.07
C GLY A 23 9.88 10.17 -10.23
N ALA A 24 10.78 10.94 -10.85
CA ALA A 24 11.89 11.59 -10.15
C ALA A 24 11.38 12.64 -9.16
N ALA A 25 12.11 12.81 -8.05
CA ALA A 25 11.88 13.81 -7.02
C ALA A 25 13.20 14.52 -6.65
N ALA A 26 13.12 15.53 -5.79
CA ALA A 26 14.31 16.26 -5.32
C ALA A 26 15.30 15.33 -4.59
N GLY A 27 16.59 15.68 -4.64
CA GLY A 27 17.63 14.96 -3.90
C GLY A 27 17.91 13.54 -4.41
N GLY A 28 17.62 13.25 -5.68
CA GLY A 28 17.84 11.91 -6.27
C GLY A 28 16.85 10.84 -5.83
N LYS A 29 15.83 11.22 -5.03
CA LYS A 29 14.75 10.33 -4.62
C LYS A 29 13.71 10.20 -5.74
N ARG A 30 12.80 9.26 -5.58
CA ARG A 30 11.60 9.13 -6.41
C ARG A 30 10.36 9.44 -5.58
N ARG A 31 9.28 9.87 -6.23
CA ARG A 31 7.99 10.05 -5.60
C ARG A 31 6.95 9.19 -6.29
N ALA A 32 6.22 8.40 -5.53
CA ALA A 32 5.09 7.62 -6.03
C ALA A 32 3.79 8.27 -5.57
N ARG A 33 2.85 8.41 -6.50
CA ARG A 33 1.48 8.87 -6.23
C ARG A 33 0.51 7.96 -6.94
N SER A 34 -0.41 7.37 -6.19
CA SER A 34 -1.40 6.45 -6.73
C SER A 34 -2.69 6.52 -5.94
N THR A 35 -3.77 6.08 -6.58
CA THR A 35 -5.11 6.12 -6.02
C THR A 35 -5.77 4.75 -6.16
N ALA A 36 -6.46 4.31 -5.11
CA ALA A 36 -7.28 3.12 -5.10
C ALA A 36 -8.74 3.52 -4.84
N PRO A 37 -9.70 3.23 -5.74
CA PRO A 37 -11.10 3.46 -5.42
C PRO A 37 -11.57 2.50 -4.34
N SER A 38 -12.73 2.80 -3.73
CA SER A 38 -13.53 1.76 -3.05
C SER A 38 -13.71 0.58 -4.01
N GLN A 39 -13.47 -0.64 -3.54
CA GLN A 39 -13.38 -1.81 -4.41
C GLN A 39 -13.72 -3.12 -3.69
N SER A 40 -14.01 -4.15 -4.47
CA SER A 40 -13.96 -5.55 -4.05
C SER A 40 -12.86 -6.28 -4.81
N LEU A 41 -12.01 -7.02 -4.09
CA LEU A 41 -11.10 -8.01 -4.66
C LEU A 41 -11.69 -9.40 -4.41
N THR A 42 -11.99 -10.12 -5.48
CA THR A 42 -12.54 -11.48 -5.41
C THR A 42 -11.50 -12.46 -5.96
N THR A 43 -11.27 -13.55 -5.24
CA THR A 43 -10.44 -14.67 -5.69
C THR A 43 -11.29 -15.94 -5.68
N VAL A 44 -11.28 -16.67 -6.81
CA VAL A 44 -11.92 -17.98 -6.94
C VAL A 44 -10.85 -19.01 -7.29
N ILE A 45 -10.75 -20.06 -6.47
CA ILE A 45 -9.86 -21.20 -6.73
C ILE A 45 -10.75 -22.34 -7.23
N GLY A 46 -10.63 -22.65 -8.51
CA GLY A 46 -11.39 -23.71 -9.19
C GLY A 46 -10.47 -24.78 -9.78
N GLY A 47 -11.08 -25.83 -10.36
CA GLY A 47 -10.34 -26.91 -11.02
C GLY A 47 -9.46 -26.43 -12.20
N ASP A 48 -9.84 -25.33 -12.84
CA ASP A 48 -9.14 -24.75 -13.99
C ASP A 48 -8.11 -23.66 -13.60
N GLY A 49 -7.93 -23.41 -12.29
CA GLY A 49 -6.92 -22.48 -11.77
C GLY A 49 -7.46 -21.41 -10.82
N VAL A 50 -6.70 -20.33 -10.69
CA VAL A 50 -7.03 -19.17 -9.83
C VAL A 50 -7.51 -18.01 -10.69
N GLN A 51 -8.71 -17.54 -10.41
CA GLN A 51 -9.29 -16.35 -11.02
C GLN A 51 -9.31 -15.23 -9.99
N ALA A 52 -9.01 -14.01 -10.42
CA ALA A 52 -9.07 -12.83 -9.57
C ALA A 52 -9.76 -11.68 -10.32
N GLU A 53 -10.60 -10.93 -9.62
CA GLU A 53 -11.26 -9.74 -10.14
C GLU A 53 -11.18 -8.60 -9.12
N THR A 54 -10.71 -7.44 -9.59
CA THR A 54 -10.84 -6.17 -8.88
C THR A 54 -11.98 -5.38 -9.50
N LYS A 55 -13.01 -5.09 -8.71
CA LYS A 55 -14.17 -4.32 -9.16
C LYS A 55 -14.31 -3.04 -8.35
N ALA A 56 -14.28 -1.91 -9.03
CA ALA A 56 -14.56 -0.61 -8.42
C ALA A 56 -16.01 -0.53 -7.92
N LEU A 57 -16.18 0.07 -6.76
CA LEU A 57 -17.45 0.32 -6.08
C LEU A 57 -17.64 1.82 -5.89
N ARG A 58 -18.90 2.24 -5.70
CA ARG A 58 -19.18 3.63 -5.31
C ARG A 58 -18.68 3.87 -3.89
N GLY A 59 -17.95 4.96 -3.67
CA GLY A 59 -17.44 5.35 -2.38
C GLY A 59 -16.33 6.39 -2.52
N GLU A 60 -15.58 6.59 -1.43
CA GLU A 60 -14.36 7.40 -1.46
C GLU A 60 -13.18 6.59 -2.03
N ALA A 61 -12.05 7.25 -2.22
CA ALA A 61 -10.81 6.64 -2.66
C ALA A 61 -9.73 6.73 -1.57
N ALA A 62 -8.72 5.88 -1.70
CA ALA A 62 -7.48 5.97 -0.94
C ALA A 62 -6.38 6.56 -1.82
N ASP A 63 -5.67 7.56 -1.34
CA ASP A 63 -4.57 8.21 -2.04
C ASP A 63 -3.24 7.95 -1.33
N LEU A 64 -2.29 7.37 -2.05
CA LEU A 64 -0.90 7.17 -1.63
C LEU A 64 -0.04 8.34 -2.12
N ASP A 65 0.77 8.88 -1.22
CA ASP A 65 1.87 9.79 -1.55
C ASP A 65 3.10 9.39 -0.74
N SER A 66 4.15 8.98 -1.44
CA SER A 66 5.35 8.43 -0.83
C SER A 66 6.63 8.87 -1.52
N VAL A 67 7.72 8.82 -0.77
CA VAL A 67 9.07 9.08 -1.24
C VAL A 67 9.88 7.79 -1.17
N VAL A 68 10.53 7.44 -2.28
CA VAL A 68 11.32 6.23 -2.45
C VAL A 68 12.79 6.58 -2.60
N GLU A 69 13.62 5.92 -1.81
CA GLU A 69 15.07 5.99 -1.87
C GLU A 69 15.64 4.65 -2.34
N ARG A 70 16.38 4.68 -3.45
CA ARG A 70 16.99 3.48 -4.05
C ARG A 70 18.44 3.36 -3.66
N PHE A 71 18.87 2.13 -3.42
CA PHE A 71 20.26 1.80 -3.10
C PHE A 71 20.98 1.19 -4.32
N ALA A 72 22.30 1.13 -4.24
CA ALA A 72 23.15 0.63 -5.32
C ALA A 72 22.95 -0.86 -5.63
N ASP A 73 22.50 -1.65 -4.65
CA ASP A 73 22.16 -3.07 -4.80
C ASP A 73 20.78 -3.29 -5.44
N GLY A 74 20.09 -2.22 -5.84
CA GLY A 74 18.76 -2.24 -6.44
C GLY A 74 17.61 -2.29 -5.43
N SER A 75 17.90 -2.53 -4.14
CA SER A 75 16.90 -2.46 -3.09
C SER A 75 16.43 -1.02 -2.85
N PHE A 76 15.36 -0.85 -2.08
CA PHE A 76 14.86 0.48 -1.76
C PHE A 76 14.20 0.55 -0.38
N VAL A 77 14.04 1.76 0.11
CA VAL A 77 13.11 2.09 1.21
C VAL A 77 12.12 3.14 0.74
N GLU A 78 10.99 3.14 1.40
CA GLU A 78 9.86 4.01 1.13
C GLU A 78 9.19 4.43 2.44
N GLU A 79 8.83 5.71 2.49
CA GLU A 79 8.01 6.30 3.55
C GLU A 79 6.92 7.16 2.91
N GLY A 80 5.77 7.25 3.55
CA GLY A 80 4.66 7.96 2.94
C GLY A 80 3.41 8.05 3.81
N THR A 81 2.37 8.55 3.18
CA THR A 81 1.03 8.65 3.75
C THR A 81 0.02 8.00 2.81
N ILE A 82 -0.93 7.25 3.38
CA ILE A 82 -2.14 6.83 2.67
C ILE A 82 -3.33 7.53 3.30
N THR A 83 -4.10 8.28 2.51
CA THR A 83 -5.30 8.99 2.94
C THR A 83 -6.54 8.25 2.43
N TYR A 84 -7.39 7.77 3.33
CA TYR A 84 -8.61 7.01 3.02
C TYR A 84 -9.84 7.94 3.02
N GLY A 85 -9.90 8.87 2.06
CA GLY A 85 -10.96 9.88 1.99
C GLY A 85 -11.16 10.63 3.31
N ARG A 86 -12.41 10.86 3.70
CA ARG A 86 -12.75 11.49 4.99
C ARG A 86 -12.50 10.61 6.22
N ALA A 87 -12.26 9.31 6.05
CA ALA A 87 -12.02 8.42 7.19
C ALA A 87 -10.72 8.75 7.92
N GLY A 88 -9.73 9.33 7.24
CA GLY A 88 -8.46 9.75 7.81
C GLY A 88 -7.27 9.16 7.06
N SER A 89 -6.12 9.04 7.72
CA SER A 89 -4.88 8.63 7.07
C SER A 89 -4.00 7.78 7.97
N VAL A 90 -3.05 7.07 7.35
CA VAL A 90 -1.92 6.41 8.03
C VAL A 90 -0.61 6.93 7.47
N THR A 91 0.40 7.06 8.32
CA THR A 91 1.81 7.23 7.91
C THR A 91 2.52 5.90 8.06
N PHE A 92 3.51 5.65 7.19
CA PHE A 92 4.23 4.39 7.18
C PHE A 92 5.70 4.58 6.80
N GLU A 93 6.51 3.58 7.15
CA GLU A 93 7.90 3.44 6.71
C GLU A 93 8.21 1.98 6.40
N THR A 94 9.26 1.74 5.61
CA THR A 94 9.68 0.40 5.20
C THR A 94 10.27 -0.41 6.36
N VAL A 95 9.79 -1.65 6.49
CA VAL A 95 10.42 -2.67 7.33
C VAL A 95 11.53 -3.33 6.53
N GLY A 96 12.79 -3.12 6.94
CA GLY A 96 13.94 -3.66 6.23
C GLY A 96 14.15 -2.95 4.89
N ARG A 97 13.95 -3.68 3.78
CA ARG A 97 14.13 -3.17 2.42
C ARG A 97 13.12 -3.79 1.46
N GLY A 98 12.65 -3.00 0.51
CA GLY A 98 11.92 -3.47 -0.66
C GLY A 98 12.85 -4.07 -1.70
N THR A 99 12.29 -4.96 -2.52
CA THR A 99 12.99 -5.63 -3.63
C THR A 99 12.32 -5.33 -4.96
N VAL A 100 13.11 -5.30 -6.03
CA VAL A 100 12.65 -5.18 -7.41
C VAL A 100 13.40 -6.14 -8.32
N ALA A 101 12.72 -6.60 -9.36
CA ALA A 101 13.30 -7.38 -10.44
C ALA A 101 12.60 -7.03 -11.77
N PRO A 102 13.25 -7.27 -12.92
CA PRO A 102 12.55 -7.24 -14.20
C PRO A 102 11.31 -8.14 -14.16
N ALA A 103 10.17 -7.62 -14.61
CA ALA A 103 8.97 -8.41 -14.76
C ALA A 103 9.06 -9.24 -16.06
N PRO A 104 8.32 -10.36 -16.17
CA PRO A 104 8.19 -11.10 -17.43
C PRO A 104 7.54 -10.30 -18.57
N ARG A 105 6.90 -9.17 -18.26
CA ARG A 105 6.36 -8.23 -19.23
C ARG A 105 7.44 -7.23 -19.65
N GLU A 106 7.75 -7.18 -20.94
CA GLU A 106 8.79 -6.31 -21.49
C GLU A 106 8.60 -4.85 -21.06
N GLY A 107 9.68 -4.23 -20.54
CA GLY A 107 9.66 -2.83 -20.09
C GLY A 107 8.99 -2.61 -18.72
N TRP A 108 8.63 -3.68 -18.00
CA TRP A 108 8.09 -3.58 -16.65
C TRP A 108 9.06 -4.13 -15.60
N THR A 109 9.00 -3.53 -14.41
CA THR A 109 9.63 -4.02 -13.18
C THR A 109 8.54 -4.51 -12.25
N SER A 110 8.76 -5.62 -11.56
CA SER A 110 7.92 -6.07 -10.45
C SER A 110 8.68 -5.94 -9.14
N GLY A 111 8.00 -5.61 -8.06
CA GLY A 111 8.61 -5.48 -6.75
C GLY A 111 7.66 -5.78 -5.61
N ALA A 112 8.23 -5.87 -4.42
CA ALA A 112 7.48 -6.03 -3.19
C ALA A 112 8.18 -5.34 -2.03
N VAL A 113 7.40 -4.85 -1.07
CA VAL A 113 7.88 -4.18 0.14
C VAL A 113 6.88 -4.37 1.27
N VAL A 114 7.37 -4.38 2.51
CA VAL A 114 6.54 -4.38 3.72
C VAL A 114 6.74 -3.04 4.42
N TRP A 115 5.64 -2.44 4.84
CA TRP A 115 5.61 -1.20 5.61
C TRP A 115 5.03 -1.43 6.99
N THR A 116 5.56 -0.71 7.98
CA THR A 116 4.97 -0.59 9.32
C THR A 116 4.22 0.73 9.43
N VAL A 117 3.03 0.69 10.04
CA VAL A 117 2.26 1.92 10.31
C VAL A 117 2.85 2.64 11.51
N THR A 118 3.34 3.85 11.28
CA THR A 118 4.01 4.69 12.29
C THR A 118 3.05 5.68 12.96
N GLY A 119 1.92 5.98 12.33
CA GLY A 119 0.93 6.90 12.86
C GLY A 119 -0.38 6.85 12.08
N GLY A 120 -1.42 7.48 12.64
CA GLY A 120 -2.69 7.62 11.94
C GLY A 120 -3.54 8.76 12.50
N ARG A 121 -4.51 9.18 11.69
CA ARG A 121 -5.42 10.31 11.94
C ARG A 121 -6.86 9.90 11.64
N GLY A 122 -7.83 10.60 12.24
CA GLY A 122 -9.26 10.28 12.06
C GLY A 122 -9.61 8.91 12.63
N ALA A 123 -10.31 8.09 11.85
CA ALA A 123 -10.64 6.70 12.20
C ALA A 123 -9.42 5.79 12.36
N PHE A 124 -8.24 6.25 11.95
CA PHE A 124 -6.96 5.55 12.14
C PHE A 124 -6.12 6.13 13.29
N SER A 125 -6.69 6.99 14.14
CA SER A 125 -5.96 7.54 15.29
C SER A 125 -5.41 6.43 16.17
N GLY A 126 -4.10 6.45 16.42
CA GLY A 126 -3.42 5.43 17.21
C GLY A 126 -3.25 4.07 16.52
N ALA A 127 -3.54 3.96 15.22
CA ALA A 127 -3.37 2.72 14.47
C ALA A 127 -1.93 2.19 14.51
N ARG A 128 -1.82 0.87 14.47
CA ARG A 128 -0.58 0.08 14.36
C ARG A 128 -0.82 -1.06 13.37
N GLY A 129 0.23 -1.63 12.81
CA GLY A 129 0.11 -2.81 11.95
C GLY A 129 1.07 -2.78 10.77
N LEU A 130 0.80 -3.65 9.81
CA LEU A 130 1.62 -3.82 8.62
C LEU A 130 0.80 -3.63 7.35
N ILE A 131 1.46 -3.15 6.31
CA ILE A 131 0.95 -3.11 4.94
C ILE A 131 1.97 -3.83 4.07
N THR A 132 1.53 -4.79 3.27
CA THR A 132 2.37 -5.40 2.24
C THR A 132 1.98 -4.82 0.90
N SER A 133 2.97 -4.46 0.09
CA SER A 133 2.81 -3.97 -1.28
C SER A 133 3.45 -4.95 -2.25
N ASN A 134 2.73 -5.29 -3.32
CA ASN A 134 3.21 -6.06 -4.45
C ASN A 134 2.82 -5.33 -5.73
N PHE A 135 3.83 -4.84 -6.45
CA PHE A 135 3.60 -3.83 -7.48
C PHE A 135 4.34 -4.14 -8.77
N THR A 136 3.87 -3.47 -9.81
CA THR A 136 4.55 -3.36 -11.09
C THR A 136 4.73 -1.89 -11.46
N VAL A 137 5.85 -1.57 -12.11
CA VAL A 137 6.14 -0.24 -12.65
C VAL A 137 6.58 -0.36 -14.10
N SER A 138 5.96 0.39 -15.00
CA SER A 138 6.37 0.47 -16.40
C SER A 138 7.61 1.36 -16.58
N ALA A 139 8.28 1.26 -17.73
CA ALA A 139 9.39 2.15 -18.09
C ALA A 139 8.98 3.64 -18.10
N GLN A 140 7.71 3.93 -18.36
CA GLN A 140 7.12 5.27 -18.34
C GLN A 140 6.70 5.71 -16.93
N GLY A 141 6.86 4.84 -15.93
CA GLY A 141 6.55 5.11 -14.54
C GLY A 141 5.08 4.86 -14.17
N GLU A 142 4.29 4.17 -15.00
CA GLU A 142 2.94 3.71 -14.62
C GLU A 142 3.06 2.70 -13.48
N VAL A 143 2.24 2.83 -12.44
CA VAL A 143 2.24 1.95 -11.26
C VAL A 143 0.91 1.23 -11.16
N VAL A 144 0.98 -0.08 -10.94
CA VAL A 144 -0.13 -0.90 -10.41
C VAL A 144 0.38 -1.60 -9.16
N ASP A 145 -0.21 -1.32 -8.01
CA ASP A 145 0.29 -1.76 -6.71
C ASP A 145 -0.84 -2.36 -5.86
N HIS A 146 -0.68 -3.62 -5.48
CA HIS A 146 -1.64 -4.35 -4.67
C HIS A 146 -1.20 -4.32 -3.22
N HIS A 147 -2.03 -3.70 -2.37
CA HIS A 147 -1.81 -3.66 -0.95
C HIS A 147 -2.66 -4.69 -0.24
N VAL A 148 -2.08 -5.37 0.75
CA VAL A 148 -2.84 -6.05 1.81
C VAL A 148 -2.42 -5.44 3.14
N ALA A 149 -3.39 -4.82 3.83
CA ALA A 149 -3.21 -4.18 5.12
C ALA A 149 -3.77 -5.05 6.24
N ARG A 150 -3.05 -5.12 7.36
CA ARG A 150 -3.52 -5.67 8.64
C ARG A 150 -3.24 -4.66 9.73
N LEU A 151 -4.28 -3.91 10.09
CA LEU A 151 -4.23 -2.80 11.03
C LEU A 151 -4.97 -3.14 12.32
N TYR A 152 -4.49 -2.59 13.41
CA TYR A 152 -5.10 -2.66 14.73
C TYR A 152 -5.49 -1.25 15.17
N LEU A 153 -6.78 -1.04 15.37
CA LEU A 153 -7.38 0.24 15.74
C LEU A 153 -7.78 0.21 17.22
N ARG A 154 -7.68 1.36 17.90
CA ARG A 154 -8.18 1.54 19.26
C ARG A 154 -9.61 2.06 19.25
#